data_AF-A0A3M1JW73-F1
#
_entry.id   AF-A0A3M1JW73-F1
#
_cell.length_a   1.000
_cell.length_b   1.000
_cell.length_c   1.000
_cell.angle_alpha   90.00
_cell.angle_beta   90.00
_cell.angle_gamma   90.00
#
_symmetry.space_group_name_H-M   'P 1'
#
loop_
_entity.id
_entity.type
_entity.pdbx_description
1 polymer ?
#
loop_
_entity_poly.entity_id
_entity_poly.type
_entity_poly.pdbx_seq_one_letter_code
_entity_poly.pdbx_strand_id
1 'polypeptide(L)'
;MNRIPYYKSVIFLIGALAFFPAVGTAALQKPVSGGDQKEVLVIAGKRRLYYHLQESKLVYTLVGPARVEIISRYSSARKKRSGIPYSFTLVLDATDTVHVRHRFQISKSIRSVQHPNDYFTHSGNDYLNLGKGRHSLELIPTGATNRPVLIRVLTHDFPDRFEEKTWLTPTTAPTAVRVLTQEKEIPYYEVTHAIPLQVSLEGEHSLKIISRLAFEPWMGPSESYRIQVAEGKKILGTFLLQSERSGEATSPDRPDIVPGKWRSCIVEMPPGEHHLTVKILDRDRKALLRFMEYK
;
A
#
# COMPACT_ATOMS: atom_id res chain seq x y z
N MET A 1 -61.85 -50.47 -7.65
CA MET A 1 -62.07 -49.48 -8.73
C MET A 1 -61.95 -48.08 -8.16
N ASN A 2 -60.82 -47.40 -8.39
CA ASN A 2 -60.75 -46.03 -8.94
C ASN A 2 -59.30 -45.54 -8.92
N ARG A 3 -58.85 -45.06 -10.08
CA ARG A 3 -57.54 -44.45 -10.37
C ARG A 3 -57.60 -42.95 -10.03
N ILE A 4 -56.46 -42.33 -9.69
CA ILE A 4 -55.78 -41.23 -10.44
C ILE A 4 -54.67 -40.59 -9.57
N PRO A 5 -53.55 -40.09 -10.18
CA PRO A 5 -52.20 -40.00 -9.57
C PRO A 5 -51.65 -38.57 -9.44
N TYR A 6 -50.77 -38.27 -8.48
CA TYR A 6 -49.96 -37.03 -8.41
C TYR A 6 -48.76 -37.28 -7.49
N TYR A 7 -47.53 -36.79 -7.66
CA TYR A 7 -46.81 -36.10 -8.73
C TYR A 7 -45.32 -36.29 -8.40
N LYS A 8 -44.47 -36.54 -9.41
CA LYS A 8 -43.00 -36.58 -9.24
C LYS A 8 -42.49 -35.18 -8.95
N SER A 9 -41.88 -34.95 -7.78
CA SER A 9 -41.05 -33.77 -7.57
C SER A 9 -39.58 -34.19 -7.70
N VAL A 10 -39.04 -33.97 -8.89
CA VAL A 10 -37.62 -34.05 -9.21
C VAL A 10 -36.89 -32.98 -8.39
N ILE A 11 -35.96 -33.40 -7.54
CA ILE A 11 -35.04 -32.51 -6.84
C ILE A 11 -34.05 -31.97 -7.88
N PHE A 12 -34.28 -30.75 -8.37
CA PHE A 12 -33.27 -29.99 -9.12
C PHE A 12 -32.31 -29.36 -8.10
N LEU A 13 -31.24 -30.08 -7.77
CA LEU A 13 -30.12 -29.51 -7.03
C LEU A 13 -29.34 -28.63 -8.01
N ILE A 14 -29.73 -27.37 -8.13
CA ILE A 14 -28.94 -26.36 -8.85
C ILE A 14 -27.66 -26.17 -8.03
N GLY A 15 -26.57 -26.76 -8.51
CA GLY A 15 -25.23 -26.47 -8.06
C GLY A 15 -24.92 -25.01 -8.38
N ALA A 16 -25.17 -24.13 -7.42
CA ALA A 16 -24.63 -22.78 -7.44
C ALA A 16 -23.11 -22.91 -7.27
N LEU A 17 -22.40 -23.02 -8.40
CA LEU A 17 -20.99 -22.69 -8.46
C LEU A 17 -20.90 -21.21 -8.08
N ALA A 18 -20.65 -20.94 -6.80
CA ALA A 18 -20.29 -19.62 -6.34
C ALA A 18 -18.97 -19.26 -7.03
N PHE A 19 -19.09 -18.51 -8.12
CA PHE A 19 -17.98 -17.87 -8.78
C PHE A 19 -17.51 -16.75 -7.85
N PHE A 20 -16.72 -17.12 -6.84
CA PHE A 20 -15.99 -16.11 -6.08
C PHE A 20 -14.99 -15.50 -7.06
N PRO A 21 -15.04 -14.18 -7.33
CA PRO A 21 -13.97 -13.55 -8.08
C PRO A 21 -12.67 -13.85 -7.32
N ALA A 22 -11.66 -14.29 -8.06
CA ALA A 22 -10.35 -14.57 -7.53
C ALA A 22 -9.76 -13.26 -6.97
N VAL A 23 -10.00 -13.00 -5.70
CA VAL A 23 -9.26 -12.00 -4.93
C VAL A 23 -7.79 -12.38 -5.09
N GLY A 24 -7.01 -11.50 -5.73
CA GLY A 24 -5.61 -11.74 -6.07
C GLY A 24 -4.89 -12.41 -4.91
N THR A 25 -4.24 -13.55 -5.16
CA THR A 25 -3.70 -14.36 -4.08
C THR A 25 -2.41 -13.72 -3.56
N ALA A 26 -2.49 -13.12 -2.38
CA ALA A 26 -1.31 -12.60 -1.69
C ALA A 26 -0.39 -13.77 -1.25
N ALA A 27 0.81 -13.83 -1.81
CA ALA A 27 1.80 -14.86 -1.47
C ALA A 27 2.73 -14.38 -0.34
N LEU A 28 2.86 -15.18 0.72
CA LEU A 28 3.77 -14.91 1.83
C LEU A 28 5.22 -15.13 1.39
N GLN A 29 6.04 -14.09 1.51
CA GLN A 29 7.48 -14.17 1.25
C GLN A 29 8.24 -14.45 2.54
N LYS A 30 9.16 -15.41 2.46
CA LYS A 30 10.07 -15.75 3.55
C LYS A 30 11.42 -15.09 3.28
N PRO A 31 12.07 -14.51 4.29
CA PRO A 31 13.42 -14.00 4.12
C PRO A 31 14.38 -15.17 3.82
N VAL A 32 15.33 -14.93 2.91
CA VAL A 32 16.42 -15.86 2.60
C VAL A 32 17.54 -15.79 3.65
N SER A 33 17.61 -14.71 4.43
CA SER A 33 18.55 -14.54 5.55
C SER A 33 17.95 -13.67 6.66
N GLY A 34 18.35 -13.93 7.90
CA GLY A 34 17.89 -13.22 9.11
C GLY A 34 16.54 -13.69 9.68
N GLY A 35 15.90 -14.68 9.06
CA GLY A 35 14.54 -15.13 9.39
C GLY A 35 14.40 -16.18 10.50
N ASP A 36 15.41 -16.37 11.34
CA ASP A 36 15.44 -17.46 12.31
C ASP A 36 14.41 -17.26 13.43
N GLN A 37 14.32 -16.02 13.92
CA GLN A 37 13.33 -15.63 14.93
C GLN A 37 11.99 -15.26 14.30
N LYS A 38 10.93 -15.89 14.80
CA LYS A 38 9.58 -15.85 14.22
C LYS A 38 8.52 -15.72 15.28
N GLU A 39 7.44 -15.03 14.92
CA GLU A 39 6.29 -14.80 15.77
C GLU A 39 5.01 -15.17 15.03
N VAL A 40 4.10 -15.91 15.69
CA VAL A 40 2.80 -16.24 15.11
C VAL A 40 1.73 -15.43 15.84
N LEU A 41 1.19 -14.45 15.13
CA LEU A 41 0.11 -13.62 15.64
C LEU A 41 -1.24 -14.21 15.23
N VAL A 42 -2.19 -14.24 16.17
CA VAL A 42 -3.62 -14.47 15.90
C VAL A 42 -4.28 -13.10 15.72
N ILE A 43 -4.78 -12.86 14.51
CA ILE A 43 -5.40 -11.59 14.11
C ILE A 43 -6.76 -11.92 13.47
N ALA A 44 -7.84 -11.46 14.09
CA ALA A 44 -9.21 -11.78 13.67
C ALA A 44 -9.41 -13.30 13.46
N GLY A 45 -8.95 -14.10 14.42
CA GLY A 45 -9.02 -15.57 14.38
C GLY A 45 -8.02 -16.26 13.44
N LYS A 46 -7.33 -15.53 12.56
CA LYS A 46 -6.39 -16.10 11.59
C LYS A 46 -4.96 -16.07 12.14
N ARG A 47 -4.23 -17.18 11.99
CA ARG A 47 -2.80 -17.29 12.32
C ARG A 47 -1.96 -16.64 11.21
N ARG A 48 -1.07 -15.73 11.57
CA ARG A 48 -0.21 -14.98 10.65
C ARG A 48 1.23 -15.04 11.15
N LEU A 49 2.13 -15.55 10.31
CA LEU A 49 3.56 -15.60 10.57
C LEU A 49 4.22 -14.24 10.32
N TYR A 50 5.05 -13.81 11.26
CA TYR A 50 5.93 -12.66 11.19
C TYR A 50 7.36 -13.08 11.55
N TYR A 51 8.32 -12.28 11.10
CA TYR A 51 9.75 -12.40 11.37
C TYR A 51 10.21 -11.25 12.25
N HIS A 52 11.16 -11.50 13.15
CA HIS A 52 11.72 -10.45 13.99
C HIS A 52 12.74 -9.64 13.19
N LEU A 53 12.60 -8.32 13.25
CA LEU A 53 13.60 -7.35 12.82
C LEU A 53 14.09 -6.62 14.08
N GLN A 54 15.29 -6.96 14.55
CA GLN A 54 15.87 -6.40 15.77
C GLN A 54 17.39 -6.26 15.69
N GLU A 55 18.12 -7.38 15.63
CA GLU A 55 19.59 -7.37 15.60
C GLU A 55 20.12 -7.56 14.18
N SER A 56 19.59 -8.55 13.46
CA SER A 56 19.93 -8.83 12.07
C SER A 56 18.96 -8.17 11.11
N LYS A 57 19.45 -7.86 9.90
CA LYS A 57 18.61 -7.48 8.77
C LYS A 57 17.84 -8.68 8.23
N LEU A 58 16.64 -8.44 7.70
CA LEU A 58 15.91 -9.44 6.93
C LEU A 58 16.20 -9.22 5.44
N VAL A 59 16.60 -10.28 4.75
CA VAL A 59 16.90 -10.23 3.30
C VAL A 59 15.89 -11.08 2.54
N TYR A 60 15.31 -10.55 1.47
CA TYR A 60 14.35 -11.24 0.61
C TYR A 60 14.84 -11.24 -0.84
N THR A 61 14.64 -12.35 -1.54
CA THR A 61 14.72 -12.39 -3.01
C THR A 61 13.30 -12.41 -3.55
N LEU A 62 12.95 -11.43 -4.36
CA LEU A 62 11.61 -11.25 -4.90
C LEU A 62 11.65 -11.31 -6.43
N VAL A 63 10.57 -11.78 -7.05
CA VAL A 63 10.40 -11.80 -8.51
C VAL A 63 9.24 -10.88 -8.85
N GLY A 64 9.49 -9.91 -9.72
CA GLY A 64 8.47 -9.06 -10.29
C GLY A 64 8.16 -9.41 -11.76
N PRO A 65 7.09 -8.84 -12.32
CA PRO A 65 6.36 -7.69 -11.81
C PRO A 65 5.41 -8.08 -10.67
N ALA A 66 5.54 -7.45 -9.51
CA ALA A 66 4.66 -7.66 -8.36
C ALA A 66 4.52 -6.39 -7.50
N ARG A 67 3.39 -6.24 -6.81
CA ARG A 67 3.22 -5.28 -5.70
C ARG A 67 3.62 -5.96 -4.40
N VAL A 68 4.61 -5.40 -3.71
CA VAL A 68 5.07 -5.89 -2.41
C VAL A 68 4.37 -5.10 -1.31
N GLU A 69 3.84 -5.81 -0.33
CA GLU A 69 3.29 -5.25 0.91
C GLU A 69 4.14 -5.69 2.09
N ILE A 70 4.63 -4.72 2.86
CA ILE A 70 5.39 -4.92 4.08
C ILE A 70 4.48 -4.52 5.24
N ILE A 71 4.10 -5.52 6.04
CA ILE A 71 3.25 -5.36 7.21
C ILE A 71 4.16 -5.39 8.43
N SER A 72 4.27 -4.26 9.12
CA SER A 72 5.09 -4.09 10.31
C SER A 72 4.24 -3.89 11.57
N ARG A 73 4.67 -4.44 12.71
CA ARG A 73 4.08 -4.20 14.03
C ARG A 73 5.17 -4.15 15.09
N TYR A 74 4.98 -3.38 16.15
CA TYR A 74 5.92 -3.38 17.28
C TYR A 74 5.40 -4.25 18.44
N SER A 75 6.27 -5.08 19.02
CA SER A 75 5.98 -5.83 20.25
C SER A 75 6.28 -4.98 21.50
N SER A 76 5.38 -4.98 22.47
CA SER A 76 5.52 -4.25 23.72
C SER A 76 5.15 -5.12 24.92
N ALA A 77 6.02 -5.13 25.93
CA ALA A 77 5.77 -5.79 27.21
C ALA A 77 4.64 -5.11 28.03
N ARG A 78 4.38 -3.83 27.76
CA ARG A 78 3.48 -3.00 28.57
C ARG A 78 2.42 -2.36 27.70
N LYS A 79 1.22 -2.25 28.25
CA LYS A 79 0.14 -1.51 27.63
C LYS A 79 0.46 -0.01 27.68
N LYS A 80 0.41 0.66 26.53
CA LYS A 80 0.57 2.11 26.39
C LYS A 80 -0.64 2.68 25.67
N ARG A 81 -1.20 3.78 26.20
CA ARG A 81 -2.34 4.48 25.56
C ARG A 81 -1.90 5.35 24.37
N SER A 82 -0.69 5.92 24.43
CA SER A 82 -0.11 6.68 23.33
C SER A 82 0.46 5.77 22.27
N GLY A 83 0.52 6.23 21.01
CA GLY A 83 1.22 5.53 19.94
C GLY A 83 2.68 5.25 20.29
N ILE A 84 3.16 4.06 19.93
CA ILE A 84 4.52 3.60 20.12
C ILE A 84 5.28 3.85 18.80
N PRO A 85 6.34 4.67 18.81
CA PRO A 85 7.15 4.87 17.63
C PRO A 85 8.03 3.65 17.37
N TYR A 86 8.23 3.33 16.10
CA TYR A 86 9.25 2.39 15.65
C TYR A 86 9.66 2.74 14.22
N SER A 87 10.83 2.28 13.81
CA SER A 87 11.37 2.57 12.48
C SER A 87 12.26 1.44 11.99
N PHE A 88 12.43 1.39 10.66
CA PHE A 88 13.40 0.53 10.00
C PHE A 88 13.81 1.18 8.67
N THR A 89 14.92 0.73 8.12
CA THR A 89 15.36 1.12 6.79
C THR A 89 15.02 0.02 5.80
N LEU A 90 14.53 0.43 4.64
CA LEU A 90 14.30 -0.42 3.49
C LEU A 90 15.37 -0.11 2.45
N VAL A 91 16.02 -1.13 1.91
CA VAL A 91 16.95 -1.02 0.78
C VAL A 91 16.48 -1.96 -0.32
N LEU A 92 16.10 -1.40 -1.46
CA LEU A 92 15.75 -2.15 -2.66
C LEU A 92 16.91 -2.12 -3.65
N ASP A 93 17.31 -3.29 -4.16
CA ASP A 93 18.36 -3.49 -5.16
C ASP A 93 19.70 -2.81 -4.83
N ALA A 94 20.02 -2.74 -3.53
CA ALA A 94 21.23 -2.10 -2.98
C ALA A 94 21.38 -0.60 -3.28
N THR A 95 20.36 0.06 -3.83
CA THR A 95 20.40 1.49 -4.17
C THR A 95 19.31 2.27 -3.45
N ASP A 96 18.05 1.84 -3.60
CA ASP A 96 16.90 2.66 -3.24
C ASP A 96 16.63 2.52 -1.73
N THR A 97 17.08 3.52 -0.98
CA THR A 97 17.04 3.51 0.48
C THR A 97 15.93 4.38 1.03
N VAL A 98 15.01 3.79 1.79
CA VAL A 98 13.88 4.49 2.41
C VAL A 98 13.86 4.28 3.92
N HIS A 99 13.75 5.39 4.66
CA HIS A 99 13.59 5.35 6.12
C HIS A 99 12.10 5.32 6.48
N VAL A 100 11.63 4.15 6.93
CA VAL A 100 10.25 3.96 7.38
C VAL A 100 10.13 4.34 8.84
N ARG A 101 9.16 5.19 9.16
CA ARG A 101 8.89 5.66 10.54
C ARG A 101 7.39 5.59 10.80
N HIS A 102 7.02 4.81 11.81
CA HIS A 102 5.64 4.58 12.19
C HIS A 102 5.40 4.96 13.65
N ARG A 103 4.15 5.29 13.98
CA ARG A 103 3.71 5.49 15.35
C ARG A 103 2.28 5.00 15.51
N PHE A 104 2.11 3.82 16.10
CA PHE A 104 0.80 3.18 16.21
C PHE A 104 0.44 2.83 17.65
N GLN A 105 -0.85 2.90 17.97
CA GLN A 105 -1.39 2.43 19.24
C GLN A 105 -1.41 0.90 19.31
N ILE A 106 -1.50 0.37 20.53
CA ILE A 106 -1.69 -1.06 20.78
C ILE A 106 -3.08 -1.49 20.31
N SER A 107 -3.14 -2.57 19.54
CA SER A 107 -4.38 -3.27 19.23
C SER A 107 -4.68 -4.31 20.31
N LYS A 108 -5.89 -4.25 20.89
CA LYS A 108 -6.32 -5.19 21.94
C LYS A 108 -6.67 -6.59 21.41
N SER A 109 -6.89 -6.73 20.10
CA SER A 109 -7.38 -7.96 19.47
C SER A 109 -6.28 -8.87 18.94
N ILE A 110 -5.02 -8.44 19.00
CA ILE A 110 -3.87 -9.19 18.49
C ILE A 110 -3.21 -9.90 19.65
N ARG A 111 -2.95 -11.20 19.46
CA ARG A 111 -2.22 -12.02 20.44
C ARG A 111 -1.13 -12.81 19.73
N SER A 112 -0.05 -13.07 20.43
CA SER A 112 0.95 -14.04 19.99
C SER A 112 0.63 -15.43 20.55
N VAL A 113 0.96 -16.46 19.78
CA VAL A 113 0.89 -17.86 20.23
C VAL A 113 2.05 -18.18 21.17
N GLN A 114 3.24 -17.64 20.89
CA GLN A 114 4.47 -17.87 21.67
C GLN A 114 4.56 -16.99 22.93
N HIS A 115 4.07 -15.76 22.85
CA HIS A 115 4.15 -14.71 23.86
C HIS A 115 2.76 -14.11 24.13
N PRO A 116 1.83 -14.87 24.74
CA PRO A 116 0.42 -14.47 24.90
C PRO A 116 0.21 -13.21 25.75
N ASN A 117 1.20 -12.84 26.58
CA ASN A 117 1.16 -11.67 27.46
C ASN A 117 1.73 -10.40 26.81
N ASP A 118 2.35 -10.51 25.63
CA ASP A 118 2.85 -9.35 24.88
C ASP A 118 1.71 -8.60 24.20
N TYR A 119 1.90 -7.29 24.05
CA TYR A 119 1.01 -6.41 23.31
C TYR A 119 1.60 -6.04 21.95
N PHE A 120 0.74 -5.84 20.95
CA PHE A 120 1.17 -5.52 19.59
C PHE A 120 0.45 -4.28 19.08
N THR A 121 1.15 -3.46 18.29
CA THR A 121 0.54 -2.28 17.66
C THR A 121 -0.43 -2.65 16.53
N HIS A 122 -1.26 -1.68 16.13
CA HIS A 122 -1.81 -1.67 14.77
C HIS A 122 -0.67 -1.74 13.73
N SER A 123 -1.00 -2.17 12.50
CA SER A 123 0.02 -2.39 11.48
C SER A 123 0.40 -1.08 10.81
N GLY A 124 1.69 -0.94 10.53
CA GLY A 124 2.17 -0.13 9.42
C GLY A 124 2.16 -0.98 8.16
N ASN A 125 1.52 -0.49 7.10
CA ASN A 125 1.46 -1.13 5.80
C ASN A 125 2.20 -0.23 4.80
N ASP A 126 3.36 -0.71 4.34
CA ASP A 126 4.19 -0.04 3.35
C ASP A 126 4.19 -0.83 2.04
N TYR A 127 4.08 -0.16 0.91
CA TYR A 127 3.94 -0.77 -0.40
C TYR A 127 5.03 -0.29 -1.36
N LEU A 128 5.58 -1.20 -2.16
CA LEU A 128 6.47 -0.88 -3.27
C LEU A 128 6.12 -1.73 -4.50
N ASN A 129 6.36 -1.18 -5.67
CA ASN A 129 6.13 -1.86 -6.95
C ASN A 129 7.45 -2.38 -7.49
N LEU A 130 7.52 -3.66 -7.82
CA LEU A 130 8.67 -4.27 -8.47
C LEU A 130 8.48 -4.29 -9.98
N GLY A 131 9.54 -3.94 -10.71
CA GLY A 131 9.63 -4.13 -12.16
C GLY A 131 9.71 -5.60 -12.53
N LYS A 132 9.85 -5.90 -13.82
CA LYS A 132 10.12 -7.27 -14.26
C LYS A 132 11.52 -7.68 -13.82
N GLY A 133 11.67 -8.90 -13.32
CA GLY A 133 12.98 -9.48 -12.99
C GLY A 133 13.14 -9.85 -11.51
N ARG A 134 14.37 -10.13 -11.12
CA ARG A 134 14.72 -10.47 -9.73
C ARG A 134 15.16 -9.23 -9.00
N HIS A 135 14.66 -9.06 -7.78
CA HIS A 135 14.94 -7.93 -6.92
C HIS A 135 15.43 -8.42 -5.54
N SER A 136 16.29 -7.63 -4.91
CA SER A 136 16.73 -7.82 -3.53
C SER A 136 16.08 -6.79 -2.63
N LEU A 137 15.41 -7.22 -1.58
CA LEU A 137 14.84 -6.35 -0.56
C LEU A 137 15.52 -6.62 0.77
N GLU A 138 16.15 -5.60 1.34
CA GLU A 138 16.69 -5.64 2.69
C GLU A 138 15.88 -4.75 3.62
N LEU A 139 15.54 -5.29 4.79
CA LEU A 139 14.94 -4.54 5.89
C LEU A 139 15.93 -4.53 7.04
N ILE A 140 16.33 -3.34 7.47
CA ILE A 140 17.40 -3.13 8.43
C ILE A 140 16.79 -2.49 9.70
N PRO A 141 17.02 -3.05 10.89
CA PRO A 141 16.54 -2.44 12.13
C PRO A 141 17.18 -1.07 12.31
N THR A 142 16.41 -0.10 12.83
CA THR A 142 16.95 1.24 13.11
C THR A 142 16.64 1.64 14.55
N GLY A 143 17.64 2.20 15.23
CA GLY A 143 17.58 2.53 16.64
C GLY A 143 17.73 1.30 17.54
N ALA A 144 18.17 1.52 18.78
CA ALA A 144 18.18 0.48 19.79
C ALA A 144 16.74 0.27 20.30
N THR A 145 16.10 -0.82 19.89
CA THR A 145 14.79 -1.21 20.43
C THR A 145 14.94 -2.43 21.34
N ASN A 146 14.40 -2.33 22.55
CA ASN A 146 14.40 -3.45 23.51
C ASN A 146 13.48 -4.61 23.09
N ARG A 147 12.73 -4.46 22.01
CA ARG A 147 11.79 -5.43 21.46
C ARG A 147 11.86 -5.41 19.93
N PRO A 148 11.52 -6.53 19.28
CA PRO A 148 11.58 -6.63 17.82
C PRO A 148 10.45 -5.85 17.14
N VAL A 149 10.74 -5.33 15.96
CA VAL A 149 9.71 -5.02 14.97
C VAL A 149 9.35 -6.31 14.26
N LEU A 150 8.07 -6.68 14.27
CA LEU A 150 7.56 -7.85 13.59
C LEU A 150 7.24 -7.50 12.14
N ILE A 151 7.82 -8.25 11.21
CA ILE A 151 7.71 -8.02 9.77
C ILE A 151 7.03 -9.21 9.08
N ARG A 152 6.08 -8.90 8.21
CA ARG A 152 5.49 -9.85 7.26
C ARG A 152 5.52 -9.24 5.87
N VAL A 153 6.08 -9.95 4.91
CA VAL A 153 6.17 -9.51 3.50
C VAL A 153 5.23 -10.34 2.66
N LEU A 154 4.37 -9.68 1.89
CA LEU A 154 3.48 -10.30 0.92
C LEU A 154 3.80 -9.77 -0.48
N THR A 155 3.66 -10.62 -1.48
CA THR A 155 3.61 -10.20 -2.90
C THR A 155 2.21 -10.41 -3.43
N HIS A 156 1.74 -9.43 -4.16
CA HIS A 156 0.46 -9.43 -4.85
C HIS A 156 0.73 -9.28 -6.35
N ASP A 157 -0.09 -9.92 -7.17
CA ASP A 157 -0.11 -9.66 -8.60
C ASP A 157 -0.51 -8.20 -8.85
N PHE A 158 -0.03 -7.62 -9.95
CA PHE A 158 -0.56 -6.35 -10.39
C PHE A 158 -1.96 -6.58 -10.94
N PRO A 159 -2.98 -5.87 -10.44
CA PRO A 159 -4.28 -5.91 -11.07
C PRO A 159 -4.17 -5.18 -12.43
N ASP A 160 -3.97 -5.95 -13.48
CA ASP A 160 -3.77 -5.44 -14.85
C ASP A 160 -5.08 -5.22 -15.60
N ARG A 161 -6.22 -5.66 -15.04
CA ARG A 161 -7.52 -5.59 -15.70
C ARG A 161 -8.56 -5.01 -14.75
N PHE A 162 -8.94 -3.78 -15.05
CA PHE A 162 -10.12 -3.13 -14.49
C PHE A 162 -11.02 -2.80 -15.67
N GLU A 163 -12.25 -3.31 -15.65
CA GLU A 163 -13.18 -3.29 -16.77
C GLU A 163 -13.85 -1.91 -16.91
N GLU A 164 -14.21 -1.29 -15.79
CA GLU A 164 -14.78 0.07 -15.76
C GLU A 164 -13.82 1.07 -15.08
N LYS A 165 -13.69 2.26 -15.66
CA LYS A 165 -12.73 3.29 -15.22
C LYS A 165 -13.41 4.65 -15.17
N THR A 166 -13.43 5.26 -13.99
CA THR A 166 -13.98 6.62 -13.80
C THR A 166 -12.88 7.53 -13.26
N TRP A 167 -12.65 8.68 -13.89
CA TRP A 167 -11.73 9.68 -13.36
C TRP A 167 -12.41 10.48 -12.25
N LEU A 168 -11.75 10.59 -11.10
CA LEU A 168 -12.24 11.36 -9.96
C LEU A 168 -11.53 12.72 -9.89
N THR A 169 -12.29 13.72 -9.46
CA THR A 169 -11.78 15.05 -9.11
C THR A 169 -11.71 15.15 -7.59
N PRO A 170 -10.58 15.58 -7.00
CA PRO A 170 -10.51 15.75 -5.55
C PRO A 170 -11.47 16.82 -5.07
N THR A 171 -12.12 16.57 -3.94
CA THR A 171 -13.10 17.49 -3.33
C THR A 171 -12.46 18.74 -2.72
N THR A 172 -11.16 18.68 -2.42
CA THR A 172 -10.37 19.77 -1.83
C THR A 172 -9.24 20.23 -2.75
N ALA A 173 -9.41 20.09 -4.06
CA ALA A 173 -8.38 20.44 -5.01
C ALA A 173 -8.22 21.97 -5.19
N PRO A 174 -6.98 22.50 -5.16
CA PRO A 174 -6.66 23.74 -5.87
C PRO A 174 -6.81 23.54 -7.39
N THR A 175 -6.78 24.64 -8.15
CA THR A 175 -6.84 24.62 -9.63
C THR A 175 -5.89 23.57 -10.22
N ALA A 176 -6.38 22.82 -11.20
CA ALA A 176 -5.58 21.78 -11.86
C ALA A 176 -4.34 22.37 -12.55
N VAL A 177 -3.21 21.69 -12.40
CA VAL A 177 -1.97 21.95 -13.12
C VAL A 177 -1.99 21.16 -14.42
N ARG A 178 -1.81 21.84 -15.55
CA ARG A 178 -1.82 21.20 -16.87
C ARG A 178 -0.45 20.58 -17.11
N VAL A 179 -0.44 19.28 -17.39
CA VAL A 179 0.75 18.54 -17.81
C VAL A 179 0.58 18.22 -19.29
N LEU A 180 1.43 18.84 -20.11
CA LEU A 180 1.53 18.52 -21.52
C LEU A 180 2.40 17.28 -21.68
N THR A 181 1.88 16.32 -22.44
CA THR A 181 2.62 15.16 -22.95
C THR A 181 2.52 15.18 -24.47
N GLN A 182 3.35 14.41 -25.17
CA GLN A 182 3.35 14.39 -26.65
C GLN A 182 1.94 14.12 -27.25
N GLU A 183 1.09 13.38 -26.54
CA GLU A 183 -0.21 12.93 -27.02
C GLU A 183 -1.38 13.83 -26.63
N LYS A 184 -1.27 14.57 -25.52
CA LYS A 184 -2.37 15.40 -24.98
C LYS A 184 -1.96 16.22 -23.76
N GLU A 185 -2.80 17.21 -23.48
CA GLU A 185 -2.87 17.92 -22.22
C GLU A 185 -3.68 17.13 -21.18
N ILE A 186 -3.13 16.98 -19.99
CA ILE A 186 -3.73 16.19 -18.92
C ILE A 186 -3.78 17.02 -17.63
N PRO A 187 -4.95 17.17 -16.99
CA PRO A 187 -5.04 17.85 -15.70
C PRO A 187 -4.53 16.97 -14.57
N TYR A 188 -3.70 17.54 -13.71
CA TYR A 188 -3.26 16.95 -12.45
C TYR A 188 -3.52 17.90 -11.28
N TYR A 189 -3.53 17.36 -10.07
CA TYR A 189 -3.72 18.13 -8.84
C TYR A 189 -2.45 18.07 -8.00
N GLU A 190 -1.91 19.23 -7.63
CA GLU A 190 -0.73 19.30 -6.78
C GLU A 190 -1.06 18.84 -5.35
N VAL A 191 -0.17 18.04 -4.79
CA VAL A 191 -0.22 17.59 -3.41
C VAL A 191 1.14 17.82 -2.75
N THR A 192 1.11 18.22 -1.48
CA THR A 192 2.30 18.40 -0.65
C THR A 192 2.08 17.78 0.74
N HIS A 193 3.06 17.87 1.62
CA HIS A 193 2.87 17.50 3.02
C HIS A 193 1.86 18.40 3.74
N ALA A 194 1.81 19.69 3.40
CA ALA A 194 0.94 20.67 4.05
C ALA A 194 -0.45 20.76 3.40
N ILE A 195 -0.55 20.42 2.11
CA ILE A 195 -1.77 20.52 1.30
C ILE A 195 -2.14 19.11 0.82
N PRO A 196 -2.89 18.34 1.63
CA PRO A 196 -3.39 17.04 1.22
C PRO A 196 -4.57 17.18 0.25
N LEU A 197 -4.79 16.17 -0.59
CA LEU A 197 -5.98 16.06 -1.44
C LEU A 197 -6.99 15.10 -0.82
N GLN A 198 -8.27 15.44 -0.90
CA GLN A 198 -9.37 14.56 -0.48
C GLN A 198 -10.13 14.03 -1.69
N VAL A 199 -10.50 12.75 -1.64
CA VAL A 199 -11.26 12.08 -2.69
C VAL A 199 -12.35 11.25 -2.03
N SER A 200 -13.57 11.33 -2.58
CA SER A 200 -14.71 10.53 -2.13
C SER A 200 -15.09 9.53 -3.21
N LEU A 201 -15.46 8.33 -2.79
CA LEU A 201 -15.98 7.27 -3.65
C LEU A 201 -16.93 6.36 -2.86
N GLU A 202 -17.83 5.67 -3.54
CA GLU A 202 -18.89 4.84 -2.94
C GLU A 202 -18.96 3.48 -3.61
N GLY A 203 -18.77 2.41 -2.83
CA GLY A 203 -18.86 1.02 -3.29
C GLY A 203 -17.58 0.23 -3.04
N GLU A 204 -17.57 -1.04 -3.45
CA GLU A 204 -16.37 -1.87 -3.41
C GLU A 204 -15.51 -1.55 -4.63
N HIS A 205 -14.50 -0.70 -4.41
CA HIS A 205 -13.72 -0.13 -5.49
C HIS A 205 -12.23 -0.23 -5.24
N SER A 206 -11.48 -0.14 -6.34
CA SER A 206 -10.03 0.09 -6.30
C SER A 206 -9.74 1.51 -6.75
N LEU A 207 -9.09 2.30 -5.91
CA LEU A 207 -8.63 3.63 -6.25
C LEU A 207 -7.20 3.53 -6.77
N LYS A 208 -6.99 3.82 -8.05
CA LYS A 208 -5.66 4.07 -8.61
C LYS A 208 -5.32 5.54 -8.53
N ILE A 209 -4.20 5.81 -7.88
CA ILE A 209 -3.61 7.13 -7.79
C ILE A 209 -2.44 7.15 -8.77
N ILE A 210 -2.57 7.90 -9.85
CA ILE A 210 -1.47 8.16 -10.78
C ILE A 210 -0.71 9.37 -10.27
N SER A 211 0.59 9.25 -10.15
CA SER A 211 1.47 10.28 -9.60
C SER A 211 2.60 10.62 -10.57
N ARG A 212 2.98 11.90 -10.58
CA ARG A 212 4.26 12.37 -11.13
C ARG A 212 4.92 13.21 -10.05
N LEU A 213 6.17 12.92 -9.72
CA LEU A 213 6.95 13.81 -8.85
C LEU A 213 7.14 15.15 -9.57
N ALA A 214 6.97 16.27 -8.88
CA ALA A 214 7.26 17.59 -9.44
C ALA A 214 8.74 17.91 -9.15
N PHE A 215 9.63 17.65 -10.12
CA PHE A 215 11.06 17.84 -9.93
C PHE A 215 11.42 19.33 -9.93
N GLU A 216 11.95 19.80 -8.81
CA GLU A 216 12.52 21.14 -8.68
C GLU A 216 13.99 21.15 -9.19
N PRO A 217 14.58 22.32 -9.51
CA PRO A 217 15.91 22.39 -10.11
C PRO A 217 17.04 21.74 -9.30
N TRP A 218 16.94 21.74 -7.98
CA TRP A 218 17.95 21.17 -7.07
C TRP A 218 17.89 19.64 -6.96
N MET A 219 16.80 19.01 -7.41
CA MET A 219 16.61 17.56 -7.31
C MET A 219 17.46 16.81 -8.32
N GLY A 220 17.83 15.57 -7.99
CA GLY A 220 18.62 14.70 -8.86
C GLY A 220 17.88 14.25 -10.13
N PRO A 221 18.52 13.35 -10.92
CA PRO A 221 17.89 12.75 -12.11
C PRO A 221 16.77 11.76 -11.76
N SER A 222 16.84 11.13 -10.59
CA SER A 222 15.86 10.19 -10.04
C SER A 222 15.69 10.44 -8.55
N GLU A 223 14.48 10.29 -8.05
CA GLU A 223 14.08 10.70 -6.71
C GLU A 223 12.98 9.80 -6.15
N SER A 224 13.11 9.42 -4.87
CA SER A 224 12.13 8.59 -4.17
C SER A 224 11.20 9.41 -3.27
N TYR A 225 9.91 9.16 -3.32
CA TYR A 225 8.90 9.91 -2.57
C TYR A 225 7.79 8.99 -2.08
N ARG A 226 7.06 9.45 -1.07
CA ARG A 226 6.07 8.65 -0.35
C ARG A 226 4.70 9.28 -0.39
N ILE A 227 3.74 8.53 -0.90
CA ILE A 227 2.32 8.89 -0.85
C ILE A 227 1.67 8.10 0.29
N GLN A 228 1.06 8.81 1.23
CA GLN A 228 0.23 8.19 2.26
C GLN A 228 -1.25 8.38 1.91
N VAL A 229 -2.00 7.29 1.99
CA VAL A 229 -3.46 7.29 1.87
C VAL A 229 -4.06 6.91 3.21
N ALA A 230 -5.00 7.72 3.68
CA ALA A 230 -5.67 7.53 4.96
C ALA A 230 -7.18 7.76 4.83
N GLU A 231 -7.94 7.09 5.69
CA GLU A 231 -9.37 7.28 5.88
C GLU A 231 -9.59 7.72 7.34
N GLY A 232 -9.89 9.01 7.53
CA GLY A 232 -9.87 9.64 8.86
C GLY A 232 -8.53 9.44 9.58
N LYS A 233 -8.54 8.68 10.69
CA LYS A 233 -7.33 8.36 11.48
C LYS A 233 -6.63 7.06 11.05
N LYS A 234 -7.25 6.28 10.16
CA LYS A 234 -6.75 4.97 9.73
C LYS A 234 -5.86 5.17 8.50
N ILE A 235 -4.59 4.80 8.60
CA ILE A 235 -3.70 4.75 7.44
C ILE A 235 -4.06 3.48 6.65
N LEU A 236 -4.44 3.63 5.39
CA LEU A 236 -4.72 2.52 4.48
C LEU A 236 -3.42 1.99 3.86
N GLY A 237 -2.46 2.87 3.59
CA GLY A 237 -1.14 2.49 3.10
C GLY A 237 -0.19 3.67 2.93
N THR A 238 1.10 3.36 2.98
CA THR A 238 2.17 4.27 2.56
C THR A 238 2.88 3.66 1.35
N PHE A 239 2.83 4.34 0.21
CA PHE A 239 3.38 3.89 -1.05
C PHE A 239 4.74 4.53 -1.29
N LEU A 240 5.77 3.69 -1.41
CA LEU A 240 7.15 4.08 -1.69
C LEU A 240 7.34 4.07 -3.20
N LEU A 241 7.57 5.24 -3.78
CA LEU A 241 7.65 5.43 -5.23
C LEU A 241 9.00 6.03 -5.60
N GLN A 242 9.52 5.62 -6.76
CA GLN A 242 10.68 6.22 -7.41
C GLN A 242 10.30 6.70 -8.79
N SER A 243 10.70 7.91 -9.14
CA SER A 243 10.45 8.50 -10.45
C SER A 243 11.71 9.16 -10.95
N GLU A 244 11.84 9.25 -12.27
CA GLU A 244 12.87 10.01 -12.98
C GLU A 244 12.23 11.24 -13.64
N ARG A 245 13.01 12.27 -13.91
CA ARG A 245 12.54 13.42 -14.73
C ARG A 245 12.00 12.91 -16.07
N SER A 246 10.85 13.42 -16.50
CA SER A 246 10.35 13.12 -17.84
C SER A 246 11.08 13.98 -18.87
N GLY A 247 11.56 13.36 -19.95
CA GLY A 247 12.07 14.09 -21.12
C GLY A 247 10.96 14.60 -22.05
N GLU A 248 9.71 14.25 -21.79
CA GLU A 248 8.58 14.46 -22.72
C GLU A 248 7.41 15.23 -22.10
N ALA A 249 7.36 15.29 -20.77
CA ALA A 249 6.29 15.97 -20.05
C ALA A 249 6.74 17.35 -19.59
N THR A 250 5.90 18.36 -19.82
CA THR A 250 6.13 19.73 -19.36
C THR A 250 4.89 20.26 -18.65
N SER A 251 5.04 21.30 -17.83
CA SER A 251 3.92 21.99 -17.21
C SER A 251 3.99 23.49 -17.53
N PRO A 252 3.24 23.96 -18.54
CA PRO A 252 3.29 25.37 -18.95
C PRO A 252 2.91 26.34 -17.84
N ASP A 253 1.96 25.96 -16.99
CA ASP A 253 1.48 26.80 -15.90
C ASP A 253 2.44 26.83 -14.70
N ARG A 254 3.40 25.90 -14.67
CA ARG A 254 4.40 25.72 -13.61
C ARG A 254 5.77 25.43 -14.21
N PRO A 255 6.40 26.43 -14.84
CA PRO A 255 7.71 26.27 -15.47
C PRO A 255 8.85 26.05 -14.46
N ASP A 256 8.58 26.26 -13.17
CA ASP A 256 9.49 26.01 -12.05
C ASP A 256 9.73 24.51 -11.76
N ILE A 257 8.91 23.62 -12.35
CA ILE A 257 9.00 22.17 -12.15
C ILE A 257 9.11 21.41 -13.46
N VAL A 258 9.75 20.24 -13.40
CA VAL A 258 9.73 19.24 -14.46
C VAL A 258 8.89 18.05 -13.98
N PRO A 259 7.76 17.71 -14.63
CA PRO A 259 7.00 16.53 -14.27
C PRO A 259 7.84 15.26 -14.43
N GLY A 260 7.83 14.40 -13.41
CA GLY A 260 8.45 13.08 -13.46
C GLY A 260 7.73 12.11 -14.38
N LYS A 261 8.35 10.98 -14.70
CA LYS A 261 7.68 9.83 -15.31
C LYS A 261 6.57 9.36 -14.38
N TRP A 262 5.42 9.02 -14.96
CA TRP A 262 4.27 8.63 -14.17
C TRP A 262 4.52 7.32 -13.42
N ARG A 263 3.95 7.25 -12.22
CA ARG A 263 3.85 6.05 -11.38
C ARG A 263 2.41 5.88 -10.94
N SER A 264 2.10 4.74 -10.35
CA SER A 264 0.78 4.54 -9.76
C SER A 264 0.83 3.67 -8.52
N CYS A 265 -0.05 3.98 -7.58
CA CYS A 265 -0.42 3.09 -6.49
C CYS A 265 -1.91 2.78 -6.55
N ILE A 266 -2.30 1.65 -5.96
CA ILE A 266 -3.68 1.17 -5.91
C ILE A 266 -4.03 0.88 -4.46
N VAL A 267 -5.16 1.42 -4.04
CA VAL A 267 -5.79 1.15 -2.74
C VAL A 267 -7.08 0.40 -3.02
N GLU A 268 -7.26 -0.75 -2.38
CA GLU A 268 -8.51 -1.52 -2.42
C GLU A 268 -9.34 -1.14 -1.20
N MET A 269 -10.64 -0.91 -1.39
CA MET A 269 -11.57 -0.58 -0.32
C MET A 269 -12.72 -1.59 -0.28
N PRO A 270 -13.22 -1.94 0.92
CA PRO A 270 -14.41 -2.78 1.05
C PRO A 270 -15.64 -2.03 0.51
N PRO A 271 -16.81 -2.69 0.41
CA PRO A 271 -18.06 -1.98 0.15
C PRO A 271 -18.32 -0.87 1.17
N GLY A 272 -18.65 0.33 0.70
CA GLY A 272 -19.11 1.44 1.54
C GLY A 272 -18.77 2.82 0.97
N GLU A 273 -19.13 3.86 1.72
CA GLU A 273 -18.68 5.23 1.44
C GLU A 273 -17.28 5.44 2.02
N HIS A 274 -16.38 5.99 1.20
CA HIS A 274 -14.99 6.23 1.57
C HIS A 274 -14.60 7.68 1.33
N HIS A 275 -14.04 8.31 2.37
CA HIS A 275 -13.46 9.65 2.32
C HIS A 275 -11.96 9.57 2.57
N LEU A 276 -11.19 9.63 1.50
CA LEU A 276 -9.76 9.42 1.54
C LEU A 276 -9.02 10.75 1.58
N THR A 277 -7.97 10.79 2.40
CA THR A 277 -6.97 11.84 2.40
C THR A 277 -5.67 11.30 1.84
N VAL A 278 -5.14 11.96 0.82
CA VAL A 278 -3.90 11.60 0.14
C VAL A 278 -2.90 12.73 0.32
N LYS A 279 -1.70 12.40 0.79
CA LYS A 279 -0.63 13.38 1.04
C LYS A 279 0.74 12.85 0.71
N ILE A 280 1.69 13.76 0.52
CA ILE A 280 3.12 13.43 0.47
C ILE A 280 3.69 13.46 1.89
N LEU A 281 4.50 12.47 2.26
CA LEU A 281 5.15 12.45 3.58
C LEU A 281 6.45 13.25 3.63
N ASP A 282 7.10 13.41 2.47
CA ASP A 282 8.36 14.11 2.33
C ASP A 282 8.10 15.62 2.23
N ARG A 283 8.54 16.38 3.25
CA ARG A 283 8.14 17.79 3.45
C ARG A 283 8.67 18.74 2.38
N ASP A 284 9.77 18.36 1.77
CA ASP A 284 10.51 19.05 0.72
C ASP A 284 10.09 18.61 -0.69
N ARG A 285 9.08 17.74 -0.81
CA ARG A 285 8.63 17.19 -2.09
C ARG A 285 7.19 17.57 -2.39
N LYS A 286 6.88 17.67 -3.68
CA LYS A 286 5.55 17.90 -4.23
C LYS A 286 5.27 16.86 -5.31
N ALA A 287 4.02 16.46 -5.46
CA ALA A 287 3.62 15.57 -6.55
C ALA A 287 2.36 16.09 -7.24
N LEU A 288 2.20 15.66 -8.48
CA LEU A 288 1.02 15.90 -9.31
C LEU A 288 0.22 14.60 -9.36
N LEU A 289 -1.02 14.60 -8.86
CA LEU A 289 -1.86 13.41 -8.75
C LEU A 289 -3.08 13.44 -9.67
N ARG A 290 -3.49 12.25 -10.10
CA ARG A 290 -4.79 11.96 -10.70
C ARG A 290 -5.38 10.73 -10.03
N PHE A 291 -6.70 10.70 -9.97
CA PHE A 291 -7.45 9.69 -9.27
C PHE A 291 -8.35 8.98 -10.26
N MET A 292 -8.32 7.66 -10.24
CA MET A 292 -9.15 6.83 -11.09
C MET A 292 -9.73 5.71 -10.25
N GLU A 293 -11.05 5.64 -10.24
CA GLU A 293 -11.81 4.56 -9.65
C GLU A 293 -11.92 3.40 -10.64
N TYR A 294 -11.85 2.20 -10.09
CA TYR A 294 -12.13 0.96 -10.78
C TYR A 294 -13.23 0.18 -10.07
N LYS A 295 -14.11 -0.38 -10.89
CA LYS A 295 -15.14 -1.36 -10.48
C LYS A 295 -14.74 -2.75 -10.95
#